data_AF-A0A924Z1D7-F1
#
_entry.id   AF-A0A924Z1D7-F1
#
_cell.length_a   1.000
_cell.length_b   1.000
_cell.length_c   1.000
_cell.angle_alpha   90.00
_cell.angle_beta   90.00
_cell.angle_gamma   90.00
#
_symmetry.space_group_name_H-M   'P 1'
#
loop_
_entity.id
_entity.type
_entity.pdbx_description
1 polymer ?
#
loop_
_entity_poly.entity_id
_entity_poly.type
_entity_poly.pdbx_seq_one_letter_code
_entity_poly.pdbx_strand_id
1 'polypeptide(L)'
;MLTPIGLSRRLLCGAALGALCPQPAAAATATAAPALLLAREWPVDADPAGYLVSEKLDGVRALWDGHSLRFRSGAAIAAPAAFLARLPTAPLDGELWLGRGRFDELSGVVRRAQPDDALWRDLSYQVFELPAVGGAFVQRAAALQALCRQQGFAALRSLPQQPVADRADLQRRLDAVVAAGGEGLVLHRADAPVATGRGPWLWKHKPLHDAEARVLAHLAGQGRLAGRVGALQVRTDRGVVFRIGTGLRDTDRTTPPAVGQRISFRYRGFTPAGVPRFASYWRLAEAL
;
A
#
# COMPACT_ATOMS: atom_id res chain seq x y z
N MET A 1 -10.00 86.43 2.89
CA MET A 1 -8.81 87.14 3.41
C MET A 1 -7.71 86.10 3.57
N LEU A 2 -6.58 86.34 2.87
CA LEU A 2 -5.39 85.50 2.86
C LEU A 2 -4.49 85.76 4.09
N THR A 3 -3.54 84.83 4.27
CA THR A 3 -2.18 84.95 4.86
C THR A 3 -1.97 84.31 6.24
N PRO A 4 -0.76 83.83 6.60
CA PRO A 4 0.40 83.43 5.78
C PRO A 4 1.09 82.10 6.20
N ILE A 5 2.06 81.72 5.37
CA ILE A 5 3.09 80.67 5.50
C ILE A 5 4.12 81.03 6.59
N GLY A 6 4.67 80.02 7.30
CA GLY A 6 5.83 80.19 8.20
C GLY A 6 6.44 78.91 8.80
N LEU A 7 7.40 78.32 8.07
CA LEU A 7 8.66 77.66 8.49
C LEU A 7 8.79 76.81 9.79
N SER A 8 9.13 75.53 9.55
CA SER A 8 10.33 74.79 10.01
C SER A 8 10.49 74.26 11.45
N ARG A 9 11.10 73.05 11.47
CA ARG A 9 11.79 72.30 12.54
C ARG A 9 10.92 71.48 13.50
N ARG A 10 10.94 70.16 13.29
CA ARG A 10 11.69 69.22 14.16
C ARG A 10 11.77 67.82 13.53
N LEU A 11 12.98 67.49 13.08
CA LEU A 11 13.45 66.12 12.93
C LEU A 11 13.60 65.50 14.33
N LEU A 12 13.02 64.32 14.53
CA LEU A 12 13.49 63.30 15.46
C LEU A 12 12.91 61.95 15.00
N CYS A 13 13.67 61.28 14.14
CA CYS A 13 13.49 59.87 13.83
C CYS A 13 13.83 59.04 15.08
N GLY A 14 12.81 58.55 15.78
CA GLY A 14 12.95 57.47 16.75
C GLY A 14 12.85 56.12 16.02
N ALA A 15 13.99 55.57 15.59
CA ALA A 15 14.05 54.21 15.06
C ALA A 15 13.95 53.22 16.22
N ALA A 16 12.76 52.67 16.46
CA ALA A 16 12.59 51.49 17.30
C ALA A 16 13.03 50.25 16.50
N LEU A 17 14.28 49.84 16.68
CA LEU A 17 14.76 48.51 16.27
C LEU A 17 14.07 47.46 17.14
N GLY A 18 12.92 46.98 16.69
CA GLY A 18 12.36 45.73 17.17
C GLY A 18 13.31 44.61 16.77
N ALA A 19 14.01 44.04 17.76
CA ALA A 19 14.82 42.85 17.57
C ALA A 19 13.90 41.70 17.12
N LEU A 20 13.90 41.40 15.81
CA LEU A 20 13.39 40.11 15.34
C LEU A 20 14.35 39.04 15.85
N CYS A 21 14.02 38.44 16.99
CA CYS A 21 14.58 37.14 17.35
C CYS A 21 14.23 36.16 16.22
N PRO A 22 15.22 35.56 15.53
CA PRO A 22 14.94 34.48 14.62
C PRO A 22 14.38 33.32 15.44
N GLN A 23 13.10 33.02 15.29
CA GLN A 23 12.55 31.77 15.80
C GLN A 23 13.25 30.63 15.06
N PRO A 24 13.83 29.65 15.76
CA PRO A 24 14.36 28.48 15.09
C PRO A 24 13.19 27.77 14.41
N ALA A 25 13.18 27.77 13.08
CA ALA A 25 12.32 26.88 12.33
C ALA A 25 12.65 25.46 12.80
N ALA A 26 11.68 24.79 13.43
CA ALA A 26 11.82 23.41 13.82
C ALA A 26 12.14 22.61 12.56
N ALA A 27 13.41 22.23 12.40
CA ALA A 27 13.83 21.34 11.34
C ALA A 27 13.06 20.04 11.56
N ALA A 28 12.09 19.76 10.68
CA ALA A 28 11.43 18.47 10.63
C ALA A 28 12.52 17.43 10.37
N THR A 29 12.97 16.76 11.43
CA THR A 29 13.91 15.65 11.32
C THR A 29 13.22 14.59 10.47
N ALA A 30 13.76 14.37 9.27
CA ALA A 30 13.33 13.29 8.41
C ALA A 30 13.46 11.97 9.19
N THR A 31 12.34 11.47 9.71
CA THR A 31 12.32 10.22 10.46
C THR A 31 12.66 9.12 9.46
N ALA A 32 13.72 8.36 9.74
CA ALA A 32 14.14 7.27 8.87
C ALA A 32 12.96 6.30 8.61
N ALA A 33 12.87 5.78 7.38
CA ALA A 33 11.83 4.84 7.03
C ALA A 33 11.89 3.61 7.97
N PRO A 34 10.74 3.18 8.50
CA PRO A 34 10.70 2.10 9.48
C PRO A 34 11.20 0.78 8.88
N ALA A 35 11.89 -0.02 9.70
CA ALA A 35 12.33 -1.36 9.32
C ALA A 35 11.14 -2.33 9.33
N LEU A 36 10.59 -2.62 8.15
CA LEU A 36 9.36 -3.40 7.97
C LEU A 36 9.64 -4.84 7.59
N LEU A 37 8.82 -5.77 8.09
CA LEU A 37 8.69 -7.10 7.50
C LEU A 37 8.01 -6.99 6.11
N LEU A 38 8.62 -7.59 5.09
CA LEU A 38 8.18 -7.50 3.70
C LEU A 38 7.91 -8.86 3.09
N ALA A 39 6.70 -9.02 2.54
CA ALA A 39 6.27 -10.27 1.93
C ALA A 39 6.93 -10.57 0.57
N ARG A 40 7.30 -11.83 0.34
CA ARG A 40 7.68 -12.41 -0.95
C ARG A 40 6.46 -13.02 -1.67
N GLU A 41 6.56 -13.31 -2.96
CA GLU A 41 5.50 -14.05 -3.68
C GLU A 41 5.55 -15.52 -3.28
N TRP A 42 4.38 -16.12 -2.96
CA TRP A 42 4.28 -17.54 -2.62
C TRP A 42 4.71 -18.42 -3.81
N PRO A 43 5.63 -19.38 -3.62
CA PRO A 43 6.06 -20.26 -4.71
C PRO A 43 4.92 -21.16 -5.21
N VAL A 44 4.90 -21.41 -6.52
CA VAL A 44 4.06 -22.45 -7.11
C VAL A 44 4.52 -23.79 -6.51
N ASP A 45 3.60 -24.57 -5.95
CA ASP A 45 3.81 -25.89 -5.33
C ASP A 45 4.40 -25.95 -3.92
N ALA A 46 4.67 -24.82 -3.27
CA ALA A 46 5.11 -24.82 -1.87
C ALA A 46 4.07 -25.45 -0.92
N ASP A 47 4.56 -26.22 0.06
CA ASP A 47 3.75 -26.77 1.16
C ASP A 47 3.42 -25.65 2.17
N PRO A 48 2.12 -25.37 2.44
CA PRO A 48 1.73 -24.32 3.37
C PRO A 48 1.70 -24.78 4.84
N ALA A 49 2.03 -26.04 5.14
CA ALA A 49 2.16 -26.52 6.50
C ALA A 49 3.13 -25.65 7.33
N GLY A 50 2.77 -25.36 8.58
CA GLY A 50 3.55 -24.50 9.47
C GLY A 50 3.36 -22.99 9.23
N TYR A 51 2.47 -22.58 8.32
CA TYR A 51 2.07 -21.18 8.13
C TYR A 51 0.68 -20.90 8.75
N LEU A 52 0.54 -19.68 9.26
CA LEU A 52 -0.75 -19.07 9.54
C LEU A 52 -1.15 -18.19 8.36
N VAL A 53 -2.42 -18.28 8.00
CA VAL A 53 -3.01 -17.62 6.84
C VAL A 53 -3.98 -16.54 7.29
N SER A 54 -3.91 -15.39 6.64
CA SER A 54 -4.85 -14.27 6.79
C SER A 54 -5.22 -13.70 5.42
N GLU A 55 -6.36 -12.99 5.34
CA GLU A 55 -6.70 -12.25 4.11
C GLU A 55 -5.67 -11.15 3.87
N LYS A 56 -5.21 -11.03 2.62
CA LYS A 56 -4.46 -9.87 2.19
C LYS A 56 -5.45 -8.72 1.94
N LEU A 57 -5.40 -7.72 2.81
CA LEU A 57 -6.19 -6.50 2.66
C LEU A 57 -5.57 -5.55 1.62
N ASP A 58 -6.41 -4.96 0.77
CA ASP A 58 -6.05 -3.85 -0.12
C ASP A 58 -6.34 -2.52 0.61
N GLY A 59 -5.52 -2.23 1.61
CA GLY A 59 -5.65 -1.06 2.47
C GLY A 59 -4.45 -0.11 2.40
N VAL A 60 -4.22 0.63 3.49
CA VAL A 60 -3.01 1.44 3.65
C VAL A 60 -2.26 1.01 4.90
N ARG A 61 -1.10 0.37 4.71
CA ARG A 61 -0.22 -0.02 5.82
C ARG A 61 0.14 1.18 6.69
N ALA A 62 -0.14 1.04 7.97
CA ALA A 62 0.15 2.01 9.00
C ALA A 62 0.94 1.36 10.12
N LEU A 63 1.92 2.10 10.64
CA LEU A 63 2.68 1.73 11.82
C LEU A 63 2.30 2.63 12.97
N TRP A 64 1.99 2.02 14.09
CA TRP A 64 1.74 2.70 15.33
C TRP A 64 2.98 2.55 16.23
N ASP A 65 3.56 3.66 16.65
CA ASP A 65 4.75 3.67 17.51
C ASP A 65 4.43 3.81 19.02
N GLY A 66 3.15 3.77 19.40
CA GLY A 66 2.67 4.06 20.75
C GLY A 66 2.11 5.48 20.90
N HIS A 67 2.36 6.37 19.93
CA HIS A 67 1.93 7.77 19.99
C HIS A 67 1.38 8.31 18.67
N SER A 68 1.95 7.89 17.53
CA SER A 68 1.60 8.37 16.20
C SER A 68 1.48 7.24 15.19
N LEU A 69 0.60 7.44 14.20
CA LEU A 69 0.51 6.56 13.03
C LEU A 69 1.45 7.07 11.93
N ARG A 70 2.13 6.15 11.25
CA ARG A 70 3.06 6.45 10.16
C ARG A 70 2.81 5.56 8.96
N PHE A 71 2.93 6.12 7.77
CA PHE A 71 2.98 5.34 6.53
C PHE A 71 4.25 4.50 6.49
N ARG A 72 4.26 3.54 5.55
CA ARG A 72 5.46 2.80 5.17
C ARG A 72 6.68 3.68 4.84
N SER A 73 6.48 4.89 4.33
CA SER A 73 7.57 5.83 4.04
C SER A 73 8.19 6.47 5.29
N GLY A 74 7.58 6.31 6.47
CA GLY A 74 7.94 7.00 7.70
C GLY A 74 7.19 8.33 7.91
N ALA A 75 6.52 8.84 6.88
CA ALA A 75 5.69 10.05 6.98
C ALA A 75 4.51 9.82 7.94
N ALA A 76 4.20 10.83 8.74
CA ALA A 76 3.08 10.77 9.68
C ALA A 76 1.73 10.67 8.94
N ILE A 77 0.80 9.94 9.54
CA ILE A 77 -0.62 9.90 9.16
C ILE A 77 -1.35 10.83 10.12
N ALA A 78 -1.97 11.88 9.59
CA ALA A 78 -2.81 12.76 10.40
C ALA A 78 -4.12 12.02 10.71
N ALA A 79 -4.23 11.49 11.94
CA ALA A 79 -5.40 10.79 12.44
C ALA A 79 -6.09 11.62 13.53
N PRO A 80 -7.42 11.51 13.69
CA PRO A 80 -8.14 12.15 14.78
C PRO A 80 -7.54 11.83 16.15
N ALA A 81 -7.41 12.84 17.02
CA ALA A 81 -6.88 12.63 18.37
C ALA A 81 -7.69 11.61 19.17
N ALA A 82 -9.02 11.60 19.00
CA ALA A 82 -9.92 10.63 19.62
C ALA A 82 -9.67 9.19 19.16
N PHE A 83 -9.23 8.99 17.91
CA PHE A 83 -8.85 7.68 17.40
C PHE A 83 -7.53 7.21 18.03
N LEU A 84 -6.51 8.09 18.04
CA LEU A 84 -5.19 7.77 18.59
C LEU A 84 -5.23 7.50 20.10
N ALA A 85 -6.02 8.27 20.86
CA ALA A 85 -6.17 8.10 22.30
C ALA A 85 -6.78 6.75 22.72
N ARG A 86 -7.42 6.03 21.79
CA ARG A 86 -8.01 4.71 22.00
C ARG A 86 -7.07 3.56 21.63
N LEU A 87 -5.91 3.84 21.03
CA LEU A 87 -4.91 2.82 20.70
C LEU A 87 -4.05 2.49 21.94
N PRO A 88 -3.55 1.24 22.07
CA PRO A 88 -2.66 0.87 23.17
C PRO A 88 -1.32 1.56 23.04
N THR A 89 -0.51 1.60 24.10
CA THR A 89 0.86 2.15 24.03
C THR A 89 1.85 1.22 23.31
N ALA A 90 1.51 -0.06 23.17
CA ALA A 90 2.37 -1.03 22.48
C ALA A 90 2.48 -0.72 20.98
N PRO A 91 3.67 -0.79 20.37
CA PRO A 91 3.83 -0.64 18.92
C PRO A 91 3.10 -1.71 18.12
N LEU A 92 2.44 -1.31 17.03
CA LEU A 92 1.63 -2.19 16.18
C LEU A 92 1.96 -1.96 14.70
N ASP A 93 1.87 -3.04 13.92
CA ASP A 93 1.91 -2.99 12.46
C ASP A 93 0.62 -3.61 11.91
N GLY A 94 0.01 -2.88 10.98
CA GLY A 94 -1.33 -3.20 10.49
C GLY A 94 -1.69 -2.46 9.21
N GLU A 95 -2.93 -2.66 8.80
CA GLU A 95 -3.52 -2.01 7.63
C GLU A 95 -4.72 -1.16 8.06
N LEU A 96 -4.72 0.13 7.73
CA LEU A 96 -5.96 0.91 7.75
C LEU A 96 -6.85 0.42 6.61
N TRP A 97 -8.14 0.22 6.88
CA TRP A 97 -9.04 -0.49 5.97
C TRP A 97 -10.50 -0.01 6.07
N LEU A 98 -11.16 0.13 4.92
CA LEU A 98 -12.57 0.54 4.80
C LEU A 98 -13.49 -0.57 4.26
N GLY A 99 -12.92 -1.74 3.96
CA GLY A 99 -13.63 -2.80 3.25
C GLY A 99 -13.01 -3.13 1.89
N ARG A 100 -13.48 -4.20 1.28
CA ARG A 100 -13.04 -4.66 -0.04
C ARG A 100 -13.44 -3.67 -1.12
N GLY A 101 -12.56 -3.43 -2.10
CA GLY A 101 -12.82 -2.53 -3.23
C GLY A 101 -12.83 -1.03 -2.89
N ARG A 102 -12.53 -0.63 -1.64
CA ARG A 102 -12.59 0.77 -1.17
C ARG A 102 -11.21 1.42 -0.99
N PHE A 103 -10.18 0.91 -1.66
CA PHE A 103 -8.81 1.43 -1.54
C PHE A 103 -8.69 2.91 -1.93
N ASP A 104 -9.30 3.32 -3.04
CA ASP A 104 -9.18 4.70 -3.53
C ASP A 104 -9.82 5.70 -2.55
N GLU A 105 -10.99 5.35 -2.01
CA GLU A 105 -11.67 6.12 -0.96
C GLU A 105 -10.81 6.23 0.29
N LEU A 106 -10.33 5.09 0.81
CA LEU A 106 -9.44 5.01 1.97
C LEU A 106 -8.19 5.87 1.79
N SER A 107 -7.52 5.74 0.65
CA SER A 107 -6.29 6.48 0.32
C SER A 107 -6.55 7.99 0.35
N GLY A 108 -7.71 8.43 -0.15
CA GLY A 108 -8.15 9.83 -0.09
C GLY A 108 -8.38 10.33 1.34
N VAL A 109 -8.89 9.49 2.25
CA VAL A 109 -9.10 9.84 3.66
C VAL A 109 -7.77 9.99 4.40
N VAL A 110 -6.91 8.96 4.36
CA VAL A 110 -5.71 8.90 5.22
C VAL A 110 -4.57 9.81 4.78
N ARG A 111 -4.61 10.34 3.54
CA ARG A 111 -3.60 11.26 3.00
C ARG A 111 -3.90 12.74 3.24
N ARG A 112 -5.04 13.07 3.86
CA ARG A 112 -5.37 14.45 4.21
C ARG A 112 -4.40 14.98 5.26
N ALA A 113 -4.01 16.24 5.13
CA ALA A 113 -3.18 16.91 6.13
C ALA A 113 -3.96 17.21 7.43
N GLN A 114 -5.25 17.55 7.29
CA GLN A 114 -6.17 17.70 8.41
C GLN A 114 -7.08 16.47 8.48
N PRO A 115 -7.11 15.74 9.62
CA PRO A 115 -7.99 14.60 9.78
C PRO A 115 -9.45 15.05 9.81
N ASP A 116 -10.34 14.17 9.36
CA ASP A 116 -11.78 14.35 9.41
C ASP A 116 -12.39 13.21 10.23
N ASP A 117 -12.87 13.53 11.42
CA ASP A 117 -13.41 12.57 12.38
C ASP A 117 -14.58 11.75 11.79
N ALA A 118 -15.38 12.34 10.91
CA ALA A 118 -16.50 11.64 10.29
C ALA A 118 -16.01 10.58 9.30
N LEU A 119 -14.98 10.88 8.51
CA LEU A 119 -14.39 9.94 7.55
C LEU A 119 -13.62 8.80 8.23
N TRP A 120 -13.13 9.03 9.45
CA TRP A 120 -12.43 8.02 10.25
C TRP A 120 -13.35 7.08 11.04
N ARG A 121 -14.65 7.37 11.09
CA ARG A 121 -15.62 6.58 11.87
C ARG A 121 -15.77 5.14 11.39
N ASP A 122 -15.74 4.94 10.08
CA ASP A 122 -15.94 3.63 9.45
C ASP A 122 -14.63 2.89 9.18
N LEU A 123 -13.51 3.55 9.45
CA LEU A 123 -12.15 3.05 9.27
C LEU A 123 -11.80 2.08 10.40
N SER A 124 -11.18 0.95 10.04
CA SER A 124 -10.54 0.07 11.01
C SER A 124 -9.05 -0.02 10.79
N TYR A 125 -8.30 -0.17 11.88
CA TYR A 125 -6.90 -0.56 11.90
C TYR A 125 -6.81 -2.07 12.15
N GLN A 126 -6.60 -2.81 11.06
CA GLN A 126 -6.49 -4.26 11.01
C GLN A 126 -5.05 -4.67 11.28
N VAL A 127 -4.72 -4.89 12.54
CA VAL A 127 -3.36 -5.17 13.00
C VAL A 127 -2.99 -6.64 12.82
N PHE A 128 -1.78 -6.89 12.34
CA PHE A 128 -1.29 -8.24 12.04
C PHE A 128 0.08 -8.54 12.68
N GLU A 129 0.72 -7.56 13.34
CA GLU A 129 2.00 -7.76 14.02
C GLU A 129 2.08 -6.96 15.33
N LEU A 130 2.79 -7.53 16.32
CA LEU A 130 3.02 -6.99 17.66
C LEU A 130 4.50 -7.19 18.06
N PRO A 131 5.42 -6.38 17.52
CA PRO A 131 6.86 -6.63 17.64
C PRO A 131 7.37 -6.61 19.09
N ALA A 132 6.71 -5.85 19.97
CA ALA A 132 7.13 -5.65 21.36
C ALA A 132 7.07 -6.92 22.23
N VAL A 133 6.28 -7.92 21.85
CA VAL A 133 6.13 -9.17 22.62
C VAL A 133 7.28 -10.16 22.39
N GLY A 134 8.03 -10.03 21.28
CA GLY A 134 9.06 -11.00 20.92
C GLY A 134 8.51 -12.40 20.61
N GLY A 135 9.36 -13.42 20.66
CA GLY A 135 8.94 -14.83 20.46
C GLY A 135 8.54 -15.19 19.04
N ALA A 136 7.83 -16.31 18.88
CA ALA A 136 7.33 -16.83 17.61
C ALA A 136 6.05 -16.10 17.15
N PHE A 137 5.80 -16.03 15.85
CA PHE A 137 4.63 -15.30 15.32
C PHE A 137 3.30 -15.83 15.87
N VAL A 138 3.14 -17.14 16.05
CA VAL A 138 1.92 -17.72 16.63
C VAL A 138 1.62 -17.16 18.04
N GLN A 139 2.65 -16.92 18.84
CA GLN A 139 2.51 -16.31 20.17
C GLN A 139 2.15 -14.83 20.06
N ARG A 140 2.82 -14.10 19.16
CA ARG A 140 2.52 -12.67 18.89
C ARG A 140 1.10 -12.47 18.37
N ALA A 141 0.62 -13.33 17.47
CA ALA A 141 -0.73 -13.28 16.93
C ALA A 141 -1.79 -13.51 18.03
N ALA A 142 -1.57 -14.48 18.92
CA ALA A 142 -2.44 -14.72 20.07
C ALA A 142 -2.44 -13.54 21.05
N ALA A 143 -1.25 -12.99 21.36
CA ALA A 143 -1.12 -11.80 22.20
C ALA A 143 -1.81 -10.57 21.60
N LEU A 144 -1.67 -10.37 20.29
CA LEU A 144 -2.33 -9.28 19.56
C LEU A 144 -3.85 -9.40 19.59
N GLN A 145 -4.37 -10.62 19.46
CA GLN A 145 -5.80 -10.87 19.60
C GLN A 145 -6.30 -10.54 21.02
N ALA A 146 -5.57 -10.97 22.05
CA ALA A 146 -5.90 -10.64 23.44
C ALA A 146 -5.85 -9.12 23.69
N LEU A 147 -4.82 -8.43 23.19
CA LEU A 147 -4.68 -6.98 23.27
C LEU A 147 -5.89 -6.26 22.65
N CYS A 148 -6.28 -6.62 21.43
CA CYS A 148 -7.42 -5.99 20.75
C CYS A 148 -8.74 -6.20 21.52
N ARG A 149 -8.95 -7.40 22.09
CA ARG A 149 -10.13 -7.69 22.92
C ARG A 149 -10.13 -6.85 24.20
N GLN A 150 -9.00 -6.74 24.89
CA GLN A 150 -8.85 -5.94 26.11
C GLN A 150 -9.09 -4.45 25.86
N GLN A 151 -8.60 -3.92 24.73
CA GLN A 151 -8.83 -2.52 24.36
C GLN A 151 -10.29 -2.21 24.05
N GLY A 152 -11.08 -3.21 23.63
CA GLY A 152 -12.51 -3.08 23.38
C GLY A 152 -12.86 -1.97 22.38
N PHE A 153 -11.93 -1.63 21.48
CA PHE A 153 -12.11 -0.56 20.52
C PHE A 153 -12.48 -1.14 19.16
N ALA A 154 -13.72 -0.91 18.71
CA ALA A 154 -14.25 -1.52 17.49
C ALA A 154 -13.44 -1.23 16.22
N ALA A 155 -12.69 -0.11 16.19
CA ALA A 155 -11.83 0.23 15.08
C ALA A 155 -10.44 -0.44 15.15
N LEU A 156 -10.01 -1.00 16.30
CA LEU A 156 -8.77 -1.75 16.42
C LEU A 156 -9.06 -3.25 16.39
N ARG A 157 -8.64 -3.95 15.33
CA ARG A 157 -8.96 -5.37 15.15
C ARG A 157 -7.72 -6.17 14.82
N SER A 158 -7.50 -7.27 15.53
CA SER A 158 -6.51 -8.27 15.13
C SER A 158 -6.99 -8.98 13.87
N LEU A 159 -6.18 -8.98 12.82
CA LEU A 159 -6.46 -9.73 11.60
C LEU A 159 -6.48 -11.24 11.93
N PRO A 160 -7.55 -11.99 11.58
CA PRO A 160 -7.62 -13.42 11.86
C PRO A 160 -6.44 -14.19 11.25
N GLN A 161 -5.79 -15.01 12.06
CA GLN A 161 -4.70 -15.89 11.65
C GLN A 161 -5.14 -17.34 11.85
N GLN A 162 -5.14 -18.14 10.80
CA GLN A 162 -5.62 -19.53 10.84
C GLN A 162 -4.58 -20.47 10.25
N PRO A 163 -4.34 -21.65 10.85
CA PRO A 163 -3.54 -22.68 10.20
C PRO A 163 -4.23 -23.14 8.92
N VAL A 164 -3.43 -23.67 8.00
CA VAL A 164 -3.87 -24.24 6.73
C VAL A 164 -3.39 -25.68 6.62
N ALA A 165 -4.28 -26.57 6.22
CA ALA A 165 -3.99 -28.01 6.27
C ALA A 165 -3.06 -28.45 5.14
N ASP A 166 -3.37 -28.01 3.91
CA ASP A 166 -2.67 -28.41 2.70
C ASP A 166 -2.86 -27.38 1.58
N ARG A 167 -2.27 -27.66 0.41
CA ARG A 167 -2.38 -26.80 -0.78
C ARG A 167 -3.81 -26.65 -1.30
N ALA A 168 -4.64 -27.69 -1.18
CA ALA A 168 -6.02 -27.62 -1.66
C ALA A 168 -6.88 -26.73 -0.76
N ASP A 169 -6.68 -26.78 0.56
CA ASP A 169 -7.27 -25.85 1.51
C ASP A 169 -6.82 -24.41 1.25
N LEU A 170 -5.51 -24.19 1.04
CA LEU A 170 -4.99 -22.86 0.69
C LEU A 170 -5.67 -22.30 -0.57
N GLN A 171 -5.79 -23.11 -1.62
CA GLN A 171 -6.41 -22.70 -2.88
C GLN A 171 -7.91 -22.38 -2.69
N ARG A 172 -8.66 -23.23 -1.97
CA ARG A 172 -10.08 -22.96 -1.68
C ARG A 172 -10.27 -21.66 -0.91
N ARG A 173 -9.41 -21.38 0.08
CA ARG A 173 -9.46 -20.12 0.85
C ARG A 173 -9.14 -18.92 -0.04
N LEU A 174 -8.17 -19.04 -0.95
CA LEU A 174 -7.83 -17.99 -1.91
C LEU A 174 -9.04 -17.69 -2.80
N ASP A 175 -9.62 -18.73 -3.40
CA ASP A 175 -10.78 -18.60 -4.30
C ASP A 175 -11.98 -17.97 -3.57
N ALA A 176 -12.26 -18.39 -2.34
CA ALA A 176 -13.34 -17.83 -1.53
C ALA A 176 -13.13 -16.33 -1.22
N VAL A 177 -11.91 -15.93 -0.84
CA VAL A 177 -11.57 -14.52 -0.58
C VAL A 177 -11.75 -13.69 -1.85
N VAL A 178 -11.26 -14.19 -2.99
CA VAL A 178 -11.29 -13.48 -4.27
C VAL A 178 -12.70 -13.39 -4.83
N ALA A 179 -13.49 -14.46 -4.74
CA ALA A 179 -14.91 -14.47 -5.11
C ALA A 179 -15.72 -13.43 -4.32
N ALA A 180 -15.32 -13.19 -3.07
CA ALA A 180 -15.93 -12.20 -2.21
C ALA A 180 -15.27 -10.79 -2.31
N GLY A 181 -14.42 -10.57 -3.32
CA GLY A 181 -13.82 -9.27 -3.67
C GLY A 181 -12.50 -8.93 -2.96
N GLY A 182 -11.90 -9.87 -2.22
CA GLY A 182 -10.62 -9.68 -1.53
C GLY A 182 -9.41 -9.79 -2.46
N GLU A 183 -8.25 -9.29 -2.02
CA GLU A 183 -7.05 -9.23 -2.88
C GLU A 183 -6.28 -10.57 -2.96
N GLY A 184 -6.40 -11.40 -1.92
CA GLY A 184 -5.72 -12.68 -1.82
C GLY A 184 -5.41 -13.04 -0.37
N LEU A 185 -4.33 -13.78 -0.15
CA LEU A 185 -3.90 -14.27 1.15
C LEU A 185 -2.48 -13.80 1.51
N VAL A 186 -2.21 -13.74 2.81
CA VAL A 186 -0.88 -13.61 3.39
C VAL A 186 -0.61 -14.87 4.20
N LEU A 187 0.56 -15.49 3.98
CA LEU A 187 1.04 -16.62 4.76
C LEU A 187 2.22 -16.17 5.61
N HIS A 188 2.11 -16.35 6.92
CA HIS A 188 3.15 -16.02 7.88
C HIS A 188 3.57 -17.28 8.64
N ARG A 189 4.87 -17.60 8.60
CA ARG A 189 5.41 -18.78 9.26
C ARG A 189 5.14 -18.71 10.77
N ALA A 190 4.54 -19.75 11.34
CA ALA A 190 4.07 -19.73 12.72
C ALA A 190 5.22 -19.56 13.73
N ASP A 191 6.40 -20.10 13.43
CA ASP A 191 7.63 -20.03 14.22
C ASP A 191 8.46 -18.76 13.94
N ALA A 192 7.98 -17.82 13.12
CA ALA A 192 8.79 -16.69 12.70
C ALA A 192 9.25 -15.82 13.89
N PRO A 193 10.56 -15.50 14.01
CA PRO A 193 11.02 -14.54 14.99
C PRO A 193 10.53 -13.14 14.61
N VAL A 194 10.77 -12.16 15.48
CA VAL A 194 10.65 -10.75 15.08
C VAL A 194 11.70 -10.49 14.00
N ALA A 195 11.24 -10.19 12.79
CA ALA A 195 12.08 -10.03 11.62
C ALA A 195 11.71 -8.77 10.84
N THR A 196 12.68 -8.24 10.10
CA THR A 196 12.49 -7.12 9.19
C THR A 196 13.08 -7.47 7.82
N GLY A 197 12.75 -6.67 6.81
CA GLY A 197 13.16 -6.90 5.43
C GLY A 197 12.39 -8.05 4.77
N ARG A 198 12.93 -8.51 3.63
CA ARG A 198 12.40 -9.67 2.90
C ARG A 198 13.12 -10.91 3.38
N GLY A 199 12.35 -11.89 3.85
CA GLY A 199 12.89 -13.18 4.33
C GLY A 199 11.93 -14.33 4.01
N PRO A 200 12.20 -15.54 4.55
CA PRO A 200 11.36 -16.72 4.35
C PRO A 200 10.10 -16.74 5.24
N TRP A 201 9.82 -15.65 5.95
CA TRP A 201 8.81 -15.60 7.02
C TRP A 201 7.42 -15.22 6.51
N LEU A 202 7.35 -14.31 5.54
CA LEU A 202 6.11 -13.69 5.11
C LEU A 202 5.93 -13.78 3.60
N TRP A 203 4.78 -14.27 3.18
CA TRP A 203 4.45 -14.50 1.78
C TRP A 203 3.09 -13.91 1.44
N LYS A 204 2.94 -13.43 0.21
CA LYS A 204 1.66 -13.07 -0.40
C LYS A 204 1.31 -14.12 -1.44
N HIS A 205 0.10 -14.62 -1.35
CA HIS A 205 -0.46 -15.55 -2.32
C HIS A 205 -1.70 -14.92 -2.93
N LYS A 206 -1.63 -14.60 -4.22
CA LYS A 206 -2.67 -13.89 -4.95
C LYS A 206 -3.01 -14.65 -6.21
N PRO A 207 -4.23 -14.49 -6.75
CA PRO A 207 -4.56 -15.09 -8.03
C PRO A 207 -3.57 -14.59 -9.08
N LEU A 208 -3.10 -15.53 -9.89
CA LEU A 208 -2.43 -15.22 -11.12
C LEU A 208 -3.48 -15.37 -12.22
N HIS A 209 -4.17 -14.29 -12.57
CA HIS A 209 -5.05 -14.34 -13.71
C HIS A 209 -4.21 -14.16 -14.97
N ASP A 210 -4.40 -15.05 -15.93
CA ASP A 210 -4.01 -14.84 -17.31
C ASP A 210 -5.24 -14.54 -18.17
N ALA A 211 -5.01 -13.78 -19.22
CA ALA A 211 -5.98 -13.52 -20.25
C ALA A 211 -5.23 -13.27 -21.56
N GLU A 212 -5.98 -13.22 -22.65
CA GLU A 212 -5.43 -12.92 -23.95
C GLU A 212 -5.88 -11.56 -24.46
N ALA A 213 -5.01 -10.95 -25.26
CA ALA A 213 -5.32 -9.72 -25.96
C ALA A 213 -4.63 -9.70 -27.33
N ARG A 214 -5.24 -9.00 -28.28
CA ARG A 214 -4.65 -8.73 -29.59
C ARG A 214 -3.79 -7.48 -29.53
N VAL A 215 -2.58 -7.54 -30.09
CA VAL A 215 -1.70 -6.37 -30.23
C VAL A 215 -2.27 -5.42 -31.28
N LEU A 216 -2.46 -4.16 -30.90
CA LEU A 216 -2.96 -3.10 -31.78
C LEU A 216 -1.83 -2.21 -32.30
N ALA A 217 -0.86 -1.88 -31.45
CA ALA A 217 0.24 -1.00 -31.80
C ALA A 217 1.45 -1.21 -30.89
N HIS A 218 2.61 -0.80 -31.37
CA HIS A 218 3.83 -0.69 -30.58
C HIS A 218 4.01 0.77 -30.15
N LEU A 219 4.30 0.98 -28.87
CA LEU A 219 4.55 2.30 -28.31
C LEU A 219 6.04 2.46 -28.03
N ALA A 220 6.63 3.55 -28.50
CA ALA A 220 8.06 3.82 -28.35
C ALA A 220 8.50 3.91 -26.88
N GLY A 221 9.66 3.35 -26.57
CA GLY A 221 10.30 3.47 -25.27
C GLY A 221 10.97 4.82 -25.08
N GLN A 222 11.13 5.21 -23.82
CA GLN A 222 11.83 6.42 -23.39
C GLN A 222 13.04 6.06 -22.52
N GLY A 223 13.99 6.99 -22.37
CA GLY A 223 15.19 6.81 -21.54
C GLY A 223 15.99 5.59 -21.97
N ARG A 224 16.21 4.63 -21.06
CA ARG A 224 16.95 3.39 -21.35
C ARG A 224 16.35 2.52 -22.47
N LEU A 225 15.10 2.78 -22.85
CA LEU A 225 14.39 2.05 -23.90
C LEU A 225 14.24 2.87 -25.19
N ALA A 226 14.96 3.99 -25.33
CA ALA A 226 14.96 4.77 -26.57
C ALA A 226 15.36 3.90 -27.77
N GLY A 227 14.64 4.04 -28.89
CA GLY A 227 14.83 3.23 -30.09
C GLY A 227 14.29 1.80 -30.01
N ARG A 228 13.63 1.41 -28.91
CA ARG A 228 13.00 0.09 -28.73
C ARG A 228 11.53 0.23 -28.32
N VAL A 229 10.79 -0.87 -28.34
CA VAL A 229 9.40 -0.88 -27.85
C VAL A 229 9.37 -0.68 -26.33
N GLY A 230 8.64 0.34 -25.89
CA GLY A 230 8.36 0.64 -24.49
C GLY A 230 7.15 -0.13 -23.97
N ALA A 231 6.09 -0.23 -24.77
CA ALA A 231 4.88 -0.94 -24.42
C ALA A 231 4.12 -1.44 -25.66
N LEU A 232 3.28 -2.45 -25.47
CA LEU A 232 2.28 -2.87 -26.45
C LEU A 232 0.94 -2.20 -26.10
N GLN A 233 0.27 -1.61 -27.08
CA GLN A 233 -1.16 -1.29 -26.96
C GLN A 233 -1.94 -2.50 -27.41
N VAL A 234 -2.86 -2.99 -26.58
CA VAL A 234 -3.56 -4.26 -26.79
C VAL A 234 -5.06 -4.11 -26.57
N ARG A 235 -5.84 -5.06 -27.10
CA ARG A 235 -7.30 -5.16 -26.93
C ARG A 235 -7.69 -6.55 -26.46
N THR A 236 -8.42 -6.65 -25.35
CA THR A 236 -9.02 -7.93 -24.93
C THR A 236 -10.18 -8.32 -25.86
N ASP A 237 -10.64 -9.57 -25.78
CA ASP A 237 -11.83 -10.03 -26.54
C ASP A 237 -13.12 -9.31 -26.10
N ARG A 238 -13.12 -8.71 -24.91
CA ARG A 238 -14.20 -7.83 -24.41
C ARG A 238 -14.10 -6.38 -24.91
N GLY A 239 -13.15 -6.09 -25.80
CA GLY A 239 -12.98 -4.76 -26.40
C GLY A 239 -12.21 -3.75 -25.55
N VAL A 240 -11.71 -4.12 -24.37
CA VAL A 240 -10.97 -3.20 -23.49
C VAL A 240 -9.59 -2.93 -24.06
N VAL A 241 -9.26 -1.66 -24.31
CA VAL A 241 -7.96 -1.22 -24.85
C VAL A 241 -7.10 -0.67 -23.73
N PHE A 242 -5.87 -1.18 -23.61
CA PHE A 242 -4.92 -0.75 -22.59
C PHE A 242 -3.47 -1.00 -23.03
N ARG A 243 -2.50 -0.63 -22.17
CA ARG A 243 -1.08 -0.72 -22.45
C ARG A 243 -0.41 -1.76 -21.55
N ILE A 244 0.48 -2.57 -22.11
CA ILE A 244 1.35 -3.50 -21.40
C ILE A 244 2.80 -3.09 -21.61
N GLY A 245 3.41 -2.52 -20.57
CA GLY A 245 4.80 -2.04 -20.59
C GLY A 245 5.80 -2.92 -19.83
N THR A 246 5.32 -3.92 -19.09
CA THR A 246 6.13 -4.80 -18.22
C THR A 246 6.03 -6.25 -18.70
N GLY A 247 6.99 -7.10 -18.31
CA GLY A 247 7.06 -8.51 -18.73
C GLY A 247 7.75 -8.76 -20.08
N LEU A 248 7.92 -7.74 -20.91
CA LEU A 248 8.72 -7.80 -22.14
C LEU A 248 10.22 -7.88 -21.80
N ARG A 249 10.88 -8.93 -22.27
CA ARG A 249 12.34 -9.07 -22.24
C ARG A 249 12.98 -8.15 -23.28
N ASP A 250 14.29 -7.92 -23.18
CA ASP A 250 14.99 -7.07 -24.15
C ASP A 250 14.89 -7.58 -25.58
N THR A 251 14.84 -8.91 -25.77
CA THR A 251 14.54 -9.54 -27.06
C THR A 251 13.15 -9.17 -27.57
N ASP A 252 12.13 -9.24 -26.70
CA ASP A 252 10.74 -8.88 -27.06
C ASP A 252 10.61 -7.36 -27.31
N ARG A 253 11.52 -6.53 -26.81
CA ARG A 253 11.51 -5.07 -27.08
C ARG A 253 12.17 -4.71 -28.40
N THR A 254 13.07 -5.56 -28.87
CA THR A 254 13.78 -5.40 -30.15
C THR A 254 12.97 -6.05 -31.28
N THR A 255 12.38 -7.21 -30.99
CA THR A 255 11.49 -7.97 -31.88
C THR A 255 10.16 -8.21 -31.17
N PRO A 256 9.27 -7.19 -31.13
CA PRO A 256 7.99 -7.28 -30.42
C PRO A 256 7.00 -8.24 -31.09
N PRO A 257 6.05 -8.80 -30.31
CA PRO A 257 4.86 -9.43 -30.87
C PRO A 257 4.21 -8.51 -31.91
N ALA A 258 4.02 -9.01 -33.13
CA ALA A 258 3.58 -8.20 -34.26
C ALA A 258 2.15 -7.67 -34.04
N VAL A 259 1.85 -6.53 -34.63
CA VAL A 259 0.47 -6.02 -34.67
C VAL A 259 -0.45 -7.08 -35.27
N GLY A 260 -1.58 -7.32 -34.62
CA GLY A 260 -2.53 -8.37 -34.98
C GLY A 260 -2.29 -9.71 -34.27
N GLN A 261 -1.11 -9.98 -33.70
CA GLN A 261 -0.89 -11.22 -32.96
C GLN A 261 -1.63 -11.23 -31.62
N ARG A 262 -1.99 -12.43 -31.16
CA ARG A 262 -2.52 -12.66 -29.82
C ARG A 262 -1.38 -12.92 -28.85
N ILE A 263 -1.49 -12.31 -27.67
CA ILE A 263 -0.57 -12.51 -26.56
C ILE A 263 -1.35 -12.97 -25.35
N SER A 264 -0.75 -13.81 -24.52
CA SER A 264 -1.20 -14.05 -23.17
C SER A 264 -0.50 -13.04 -22.24
N PHE A 265 -1.26 -12.42 -21.36
CA PHE A 265 -0.77 -11.52 -20.33
C PHE A 265 -1.30 -11.93 -18.98
N ARG A 266 -0.54 -11.64 -17.93
CA ARG A 266 -0.95 -11.84 -16.55
C ARG A 266 -1.42 -10.52 -15.96
N TYR A 267 -2.43 -10.55 -15.10
CA TYR A 267 -2.97 -9.36 -14.45
C TYR A 267 -3.51 -9.67 -13.05
N ARG A 268 -3.88 -8.62 -12.31
CA ARG A 268 -4.34 -8.73 -10.92
C ARG A 268 -5.57 -7.83 -10.70
N GLY A 269 -6.75 -8.38 -10.92
CA GLY A 269 -8.02 -7.65 -10.81
C GLY A 269 -8.19 -6.57 -11.90
N PHE A 270 -9.22 -5.75 -11.76
CA PHE A 270 -9.61 -4.74 -12.73
C PHE A 270 -9.80 -3.37 -12.07
N THR A 271 -9.66 -2.29 -12.84
CA THR A 271 -10.15 -0.97 -12.45
C THR A 271 -11.69 -0.95 -12.50
N PRO A 272 -12.36 0.08 -11.93
CA PRO A 272 -13.81 0.24 -12.09
C PRO A 272 -14.27 0.28 -13.56
N ALA A 273 -13.40 0.76 -14.46
CA ALA A 273 -13.63 0.78 -15.91
C ALA A 273 -13.32 -0.57 -16.61
N GLY A 274 -13.06 -1.64 -15.87
CA GLY A 274 -12.80 -2.98 -16.41
C GLY A 274 -11.41 -3.18 -17.00
N VAL A 275 -10.45 -2.26 -16.76
CA VAL A 275 -9.08 -2.38 -17.27
C VAL A 275 -8.25 -3.29 -16.36
N PRO A 276 -7.56 -4.32 -16.88
CA PRO A 276 -6.68 -5.17 -16.07
C PRO A 276 -5.62 -4.36 -15.31
N ARG A 277 -5.54 -4.52 -13.98
CA ARG A 277 -4.51 -3.87 -13.15
C ARG A 277 -3.22 -4.70 -13.15
N PHE A 278 -2.08 -4.01 -13.10
CA PHE A 278 -0.75 -4.63 -13.04
C PHE A 278 -0.49 -5.64 -14.18
N ALA A 279 -1.03 -5.37 -15.36
CA ALA A 279 -0.89 -6.26 -16.49
C ALA A 279 0.58 -6.33 -16.98
N SER A 280 1.07 -7.54 -17.19
CA SER A 280 2.42 -7.83 -17.69
C SER A 280 2.37 -8.88 -18.80
N TYR A 281 3.14 -8.66 -19.86
CA TYR A 281 3.31 -9.63 -20.95
C TYR A 281 3.83 -10.95 -20.39
N TRP A 282 3.29 -12.06 -20.86
CA TRP A 282 3.74 -13.40 -20.48
C TRP A 282 4.34 -14.15 -21.66
N ARG A 283 3.57 -14.36 -22.73
CA ARG A 283 3.99 -15.08 -23.94
C ARG A 283 3.10 -14.75 -25.13
N LEU A 284 3.54 -15.13 -26.34
CA LEU A 284 2.64 -15.26 -27.48
C LEU A 284 1.57 -16.31 -27.13
N ALA A 285 0.32 -16.04 -27.51
CA ALA A 285 -0.74 -17.03 -27.37
C ALA A 285 -0.46 -18.19 -28.34
N GLU A 286 -0.74 -19.42 -27.91
CA GLU A 286 -0.65 -20.59 -28.78
C GLU A 286 -1.72 -20.46 -29.88
N ALA A 287 -1.36 -20.82 -31.11
CA ALA A 287 -2.35 -20.88 -32.18
C ALA A 287 -3.26 -22.09 -31.90
N LEU A 288 -4.57 -21.85 -31.75
CA LEU A 288 -5.59 -22.90 -31.80
C LEU A 288 -5.72 -23.44 -33.23
#